data_AF-A0A501X955-F1
#
_entry.id   AF-A0A501X955-F1
#
_cell.length_a   1.000
_cell.length_b   1.000
_cell.length_c   1.000
_cell.angle_alpha   90.00
_cell.angle_beta   90.00
_cell.angle_gamma   90.00
#
_symmetry.space_group_name_H-M   'P 1'
#
loop_
_entity.id
_entity.type
_entity.pdbx_description
1 polymer ?
#
loop_
_entity_poly.entity_id
_entity_poly.type
_entity_poly.pdbx_seq_one_letter_code
_entity_poly.pdbx_strand_id
1 'polypeptide(L)'
;MMLKKWLKISSVAPLIATPLIAISCTPSHQNEDQEIGLNLREPAIIHDDKLVPTFNHEITKKMYNLYENDLTNLFSEVKENYRQYRLNFLPLKRNLDMLRKKIYDLAIEQKIKEDQNALFNYYNEWLQDDIEAIKNKAASLMFKYTLVFQDVDAVLSNINLEFESNKFVQYLITIDDRLSGKEVNLSTLQNAIISTYKFLLAHIWNENHVTSLQNIENQNIGADRNSHSHSHALINLTYELGLWQKQIYQAIDDNQINNFKNDYQNAKEHIIDNVNHVETDRQYEGVLKVMEYPNDIKDKYNLANPDFKNKANQLVNIFKNDLLKVAASQGIEEIIRKNFDNEKV
;
A
#
# COMPACT_ATOMS: atom_id res chain seq x y z
N MET A 1 26.89 11.13 80.65
CA MET A 1 27.20 12.57 80.67
C MET A 1 26.06 13.31 79.99
N MET A 2 25.59 14.40 80.61
CA MET A 2 24.37 15.15 80.32
C MET A 2 24.27 15.56 78.84
N LEU A 3 23.13 15.39 78.15
CA LEU A 3 21.89 16.17 78.19
C LEU A 3 22.08 17.65 77.82
N LYS A 4 21.28 18.06 76.82
CA LYS A 4 20.99 19.41 76.29
C LYS A 4 21.84 19.78 75.04
N LYS A 5 21.27 20.18 73.91
CA LYS A 5 20.23 21.21 73.84
C LYS A 5 19.28 21.15 72.62
N TRP A 6 17.98 21.18 72.97
CA TRP A 6 16.88 22.00 72.42
C TRP A 6 16.10 21.56 71.16
N LEU A 7 14.91 21.02 71.47
CA LEU A 7 13.67 21.19 70.72
C LEU A 7 13.38 22.67 70.41
N LYS A 8 12.74 22.92 69.25
CA LYS A 8 11.34 23.41 69.14
C LYS A 8 10.82 22.92 67.78
N ILE A 9 9.82 22.03 67.72
CA ILE A 9 8.37 22.33 67.83
C ILE A 9 8.02 23.34 66.73
N SER A 10 7.15 23.14 65.76
CA SER A 10 6.04 22.21 65.46
C SER A 10 5.66 22.64 64.02
N SER A 11 4.90 21.98 63.17
CA SER A 11 3.87 20.96 63.25
C SER A 11 3.25 20.90 61.85
N VAL A 12 2.46 19.86 61.61
CA VAL A 12 1.42 19.76 60.58
C VAL A 12 1.91 19.33 59.19
N ALA A 13 1.84 18.01 59.00
CA ALA A 13 1.66 17.39 57.69
C ALA A 13 0.37 17.92 57.03
N PRO A 14 0.32 17.92 55.69
CA PRO A 14 -0.39 16.79 55.11
C PRO A 14 0.38 16.17 53.95
N LEU A 15 0.14 14.87 53.79
CA LEU A 15 0.27 14.12 52.55
C LEU A 15 -0.19 14.98 51.37
N ILE A 16 0.76 15.56 50.64
CA ILE A 16 0.52 15.92 49.25
C ILE A 16 1.00 14.71 48.47
N ALA A 17 0.06 13.81 48.25
CA ALA A 17 0.08 12.90 47.13
C ALA A 17 0.25 13.74 45.87
N THR A 18 1.50 13.97 45.46
CA THR A 18 1.79 14.48 44.14
C THR A 18 1.60 13.34 43.16
N PRO A 19 0.85 13.58 42.08
CA PRO A 19 0.26 12.53 41.28
C PRO A 19 1.36 11.67 40.64
N LEU A 20 1.13 10.35 40.68
CA LEU A 20 1.51 9.45 39.60
C LEU A 20 0.98 10.07 38.29
N ILE A 21 1.76 10.98 37.71
CA ILE A 21 1.65 11.27 36.29
C ILE A 21 2.32 10.08 35.65
N ALA A 22 1.53 9.02 35.49
CA ALA A 22 1.71 8.10 34.39
C ALA A 22 1.73 8.97 33.13
N ILE A 23 2.92 9.31 32.66
CA ILE A 23 3.12 9.67 31.27
C ILE A 23 3.01 8.35 30.50
N SER A 24 1.80 7.77 30.47
CA SER A 24 1.37 6.94 29.35
C SER A 24 0.88 7.89 28.27
N CYS A 25 1.81 8.67 27.74
CA CYS A 25 1.68 9.34 26.47
C CYS A 25 2.91 8.96 25.66
N THR A 26 3.05 7.67 25.35
CA THR A 26 3.45 7.37 23.98
C THR A 26 2.37 7.97 23.10
N PRO A 27 2.69 8.79 22.07
CA PRO A 27 1.76 9.06 21.00
C PRO A 27 1.44 7.73 20.32
N SER A 28 0.49 6.97 20.87
CA SER A 28 -0.14 5.84 20.19
C SER A 28 -0.73 6.42 18.91
N HIS A 29 -0.41 5.79 17.79
CA HIS A 29 -0.65 6.19 16.39
C HIS A 29 0.49 6.93 15.65
N GLN A 30 1.66 7.21 16.24
CA GLN A 30 2.85 7.53 15.41
C GLN A 30 3.78 6.33 15.17
N ASN A 31 3.65 5.27 15.97
CA ASN A 31 4.54 4.09 15.92
C ASN A 31 3.86 2.80 15.46
N GLU A 32 2.57 2.81 15.09
CA GLU A 32 1.92 1.58 14.62
C GLU A 32 2.43 1.14 13.24
N ASP A 33 2.97 2.07 12.43
CA ASP A 33 3.43 1.81 11.05
C ASP A 33 4.78 2.47 10.72
N GLN A 34 5.58 2.78 11.74
CA GLN A 34 6.98 3.16 11.54
C GLN A 34 7.83 1.90 11.54
N GLU A 35 7.97 1.21 10.40
CA GLU A 35 9.15 0.37 10.14
C GLU A 35 10.38 1.29 10.01
N ILE A 36 10.73 2.08 11.04
CA ILE A 36 12.00 2.82 11.04
C ILE A 36 13.10 1.77 11.15
N GLY A 37 13.76 1.55 10.02
CA GLY A 37 14.73 0.48 9.85
C GLY A 37 14.05 -0.88 9.75
N LEU A 38 14.04 -1.46 8.56
CA LEU A 38 14.19 -2.91 8.43
C LEU A 38 15.56 -3.29 9.02
N ASN A 39 15.72 -3.22 10.34
CA ASN A 39 16.22 -4.41 10.97
C ASN A 39 14.99 -5.31 10.97
N LEU A 40 14.90 -6.14 9.92
CA LEU A 40 14.14 -7.39 9.97
C LEU A 40 14.17 -7.83 11.43
N ARG A 41 13.01 -8.03 12.08
CA ARG A 41 12.97 -8.71 13.39
C ARG A 41 14.06 -9.75 13.32
N GLU A 42 15.12 -9.62 14.13
CA GLU A 42 16.12 -10.67 14.17
C GLU A 42 15.28 -11.93 14.37
N PRO A 43 15.28 -12.85 13.38
CA PRO A 43 14.48 -14.05 13.51
C PRO A 43 14.87 -14.61 14.86
N ALA A 44 13.88 -15.03 15.66
CA ALA A 44 14.17 -15.77 16.88
C ALA A 44 15.26 -16.76 16.50
N ILE A 45 16.47 -16.55 17.04
CA ILE A 45 17.70 -17.13 16.49
C ILE A 45 17.61 -18.63 16.74
N ILE A 46 17.00 -19.31 15.79
CA ILE A 46 17.40 -20.63 15.39
C ILE A 46 18.47 -20.32 14.34
N HIS A 47 19.72 -20.36 14.78
CA HIS A 47 20.87 -20.45 13.88
C HIS A 47 20.68 -21.71 13.04
N ASP A 48 19.97 -21.59 11.92
CA ASP A 48 20.24 -22.41 10.76
C ASP A 48 20.92 -21.45 9.79
N ASP A 49 22.20 -21.66 9.54
CA ASP A 49 22.98 -20.88 8.59
C ASP A 49 22.18 -20.80 7.28
N LYS A 50 21.70 -19.60 6.93
CA LYS A 50 21.08 -19.38 5.60
C LYS A 50 22.18 -19.64 4.57
N LEU A 51 22.25 -20.88 4.09
CA LEU A 51 23.12 -21.30 3.00
C LEU A 51 22.84 -20.37 1.82
N VAL A 52 23.79 -19.45 1.56
CA VAL A 52 23.77 -18.66 0.33
C VAL A 52 23.82 -19.67 -0.82
N PRO A 53 22.78 -19.73 -1.68
CA PRO A 53 22.75 -20.73 -2.73
C PRO A 53 23.97 -20.53 -3.64
N THR A 54 24.74 -21.60 -3.84
CA THR A 54 25.89 -21.56 -4.74
C THR A 54 25.44 -22.06 -6.11
N PHE A 55 25.41 -21.16 -7.08
CA PHE A 55 25.10 -21.47 -8.48
C PHE A 55 26.39 -21.81 -9.22
N ASN A 56 26.39 -22.90 -9.99
CA ASN A 56 27.59 -23.35 -10.71
C ASN A 56 27.64 -22.81 -12.14
N HIS A 57 26.47 -22.68 -12.79
CA HIS A 57 26.38 -22.25 -14.18
C HIS A 57 26.34 -20.72 -14.30
N GLU A 58 27.00 -20.15 -15.32
CA GLU A 58 27.15 -18.70 -15.46
C GLU A 58 25.81 -17.96 -15.65
N ILE A 59 24.87 -18.57 -16.38
CA ILE A 59 23.57 -17.94 -16.63
C ILE A 59 22.72 -17.81 -15.35
N THR A 60 22.77 -18.80 -14.46
CA THR A 60 22.02 -18.84 -13.20
C THR A 60 22.69 -17.97 -12.15
N LYS A 61 24.04 -17.93 -12.11
CA LYS A 61 24.78 -16.91 -11.33
C LYS A 61 24.37 -15.49 -11.72
N LYS A 62 24.31 -15.20 -13.03
CA LYS A 62 23.88 -13.90 -13.54
C LYS A 62 22.43 -13.58 -13.13
N MET A 63 21.50 -14.53 -13.32
CA MET A 63 20.10 -14.36 -12.91
C MET A 63 19.95 -14.12 -11.41
N TYR A 64 20.70 -14.86 -10.59
CA TYR A 64 20.69 -14.68 -9.14
C TYR A 64 21.24 -13.31 -8.73
N ASN A 65 22.33 -12.87 -9.36
CA ASN A 65 22.89 -11.53 -9.14
C ASN A 65 21.86 -10.42 -9.49
N LEU A 66 21.19 -10.54 -10.64
CA LEU A 66 20.12 -9.61 -11.04
C LEU A 66 18.95 -9.61 -10.04
N TYR A 67 18.62 -10.78 -9.47
CA TYR A 67 17.57 -10.91 -8.47
C TYR A 67 17.98 -10.25 -7.14
N GLU A 68 19.12 -10.64 -6.57
CA GLU A 68 19.60 -10.14 -5.28
C GLU A 68 19.91 -8.65 -5.30
N ASN A 69 20.54 -8.15 -6.36
CA ASN A 69 21.01 -6.78 -6.42
C ASN A 69 20.01 -5.88 -7.15
N ASP A 70 19.79 -6.08 -8.44
CA ASP A 70 19.01 -5.12 -9.23
C ASP A 70 17.51 -5.15 -8.89
N LEU A 71 16.92 -6.34 -8.78
CA LEU A 71 15.49 -6.50 -8.51
C LEU A 71 15.12 -6.11 -7.08
N THR A 72 15.88 -6.58 -6.09
CA THR A 72 15.68 -6.19 -4.68
C THR A 72 15.90 -4.70 -4.47
N ASN A 73 16.87 -4.09 -5.15
CA ASN A 73 17.06 -2.63 -5.08
C ASN A 73 15.88 -1.89 -5.70
N LEU A 74 15.39 -2.30 -6.89
CA LEU A 74 14.20 -1.71 -7.50
C LEU A 74 12.98 -1.83 -6.57
N PHE A 75 12.78 -3.00 -5.95
CA PHE A 75 11.70 -3.21 -4.98
C PHE A 75 11.82 -2.26 -3.78
N SER A 76 13.04 -2.10 -3.26
CA SER A 76 13.33 -1.20 -2.13
C SER A 76 13.09 0.27 -2.50
N GLU A 77 13.52 0.70 -3.69
CA GLU A 77 13.27 2.05 -4.20
C GLU A 77 11.76 2.34 -4.33
N VAL A 78 10.99 1.42 -4.91
CA VAL A 78 9.54 1.57 -5.08
C VAL A 78 8.84 1.58 -3.72
N LYS A 79 9.24 0.70 -2.80
CA LYS A 79 8.72 0.69 -1.42
C LYS A 79 8.97 2.00 -0.70
N GLU A 80 10.18 2.55 -0.81
CA GLU A 80 10.51 3.82 -0.15
C GLU A 80 9.70 4.97 -0.76
N ASN A 81 9.59 5.03 -2.08
CA ASN A 81 8.75 6.02 -2.75
C ASN A 81 7.28 5.91 -2.32
N TYR A 82 6.74 4.69 -2.24
CA TYR A 82 5.39 4.44 -1.74
C TYR A 82 5.22 4.79 -0.26
N ARG A 83 6.21 4.49 0.59
CA ARG A 83 6.16 4.82 2.02
C ARG A 83 6.08 6.33 2.23
N GLN A 84 6.90 7.09 1.52
CA GLN A 84 6.88 8.54 1.59
C GLN A 84 5.56 9.11 1.08
N TYR A 85 5.02 8.53 0.01
CA TYR A 85 3.68 8.82 -0.46
C TYR A 85 2.62 8.53 0.62
N ARG A 86 2.63 7.33 1.21
CA ARG A 86 1.70 6.84 2.23
C ARG A 86 1.60 7.77 3.44
N LEU A 87 2.68 8.41 3.86
CA LEU A 87 2.67 9.38 4.97
C LEU A 87 1.65 10.52 4.78
N ASN A 88 1.47 10.98 3.53
CA ASN A 88 0.58 12.09 3.21
C ASN A 88 -0.86 11.62 2.95
N PHE A 89 -1.03 10.40 2.42
CA PHE A 89 -2.31 9.93 1.90
C PHE A 89 -3.03 8.89 2.75
N LEU A 90 -2.33 8.18 3.64
CA LEU A 90 -2.98 7.33 4.64
C LEU A 90 -3.96 8.12 5.52
N PRO A 91 -3.65 9.36 5.96
CA PRO A 91 -4.61 10.17 6.69
C PRO A 91 -5.91 10.43 5.91
N LEU A 92 -5.85 10.63 4.58
CA LEU A 92 -7.07 10.82 3.77
C LEU A 92 -8.01 9.63 3.93
N LYS A 93 -7.51 8.42 3.63
CA LYS A 93 -8.33 7.20 3.73
C LYS A 93 -8.96 7.06 5.11
N ARG A 94 -8.13 7.15 6.16
CA ARG A 94 -8.59 7.01 7.55
C ARG A 94 -9.64 8.06 7.90
N ASN A 95 -9.41 9.32 7.53
CA ASN A 95 -10.34 10.40 7.84
C ASN A 95 -11.64 10.27 7.05
N LEU A 96 -11.60 9.86 5.78
CA LEU A 96 -12.78 9.62 4.96
C LEU A 96 -13.64 8.49 5.53
N ASP A 97 -13.04 7.35 5.86
CA ASP A 97 -13.76 6.20 6.45
C ASP A 97 -14.38 6.55 7.81
N MET A 98 -13.66 7.29 8.65
CA MET A 98 -14.16 7.74 9.94
C MET A 98 -15.27 8.80 9.79
N LEU A 99 -15.11 9.77 8.88
CA LEU A 99 -16.12 10.79 8.62
C LEU A 99 -17.41 10.15 8.11
N ARG A 100 -17.31 9.25 7.14
CA ARG A 100 -18.40 8.42 6.61
C ARG A 100 -19.20 7.80 7.74
N LYS A 101 -18.53 7.01 8.59
CA LYS A 101 -19.19 6.31 9.69
C LYS A 101 -19.86 7.30 10.66
N LYS A 102 -19.15 8.34 11.07
CA LYS A 102 -19.67 9.31 12.04
C LYS A 102 -20.90 10.06 11.53
N ILE A 103 -20.88 10.54 10.29
CA ILE A 103 -22.02 11.24 9.68
C ILE A 103 -23.21 10.29 9.53
N TYR A 104 -22.99 9.04 9.11
CA TYR A 104 -24.04 8.05 8.99
C TYR A 104 -24.70 7.73 10.34
N ASP A 105 -23.88 7.47 11.37
CA ASP A 105 -24.36 7.18 12.72
C ASP A 105 -25.16 8.38 13.28
N LEU A 106 -24.66 9.60 13.09
CA LEU A 106 -25.36 10.85 13.48
C LEU A 106 -26.68 11.05 12.72
N ALA A 107 -26.73 10.71 11.43
CA ALA A 107 -27.95 10.82 10.62
C ALA A 107 -29.06 9.90 11.13
N ILE A 108 -28.70 8.67 11.54
CA ILE A 108 -29.65 7.71 12.14
C ILE A 108 -30.16 8.21 13.50
N GLU A 109 -29.33 8.92 14.25
CA GLU A 109 -29.67 9.40 15.58
C GLU A 109 -30.69 10.55 15.58
N GLN A 110 -30.73 11.36 14.52
CA GLN A 110 -31.64 12.50 14.44
C GLN A 110 -33.11 12.06 14.50
N LYS A 111 -33.87 12.64 15.45
CA LYS A 111 -35.31 12.40 15.59
C LYS A 111 -36.15 13.19 14.59
N ILE A 112 -35.64 14.32 14.12
CA ILE A 112 -36.29 15.20 13.15
C ILE A 112 -35.85 14.77 11.74
N LYS A 113 -36.82 14.61 10.83
CA LYS A 113 -36.56 14.08 9.48
C LYS A 113 -35.74 15.05 8.64
N GLU A 114 -36.01 16.34 8.78
CA GLU A 114 -35.29 17.41 8.09
C GLU A 114 -33.79 17.35 8.43
N ASP A 115 -33.47 17.21 9.72
CA ASP A 115 -32.11 17.11 10.22
C ASP A 115 -31.41 15.82 9.74
N GLN A 116 -32.11 14.69 9.85
CA GLN A 116 -31.66 13.40 9.31
C GLN A 116 -31.33 13.49 7.82
N ASN A 117 -32.23 14.08 7.03
CA ASN A 117 -32.08 14.20 5.58
C ASN A 117 -30.90 15.10 5.19
N ALA A 118 -30.63 16.18 5.93
CA ALA A 118 -29.47 17.04 5.67
C ALA A 118 -28.15 16.26 5.78
N LEU A 119 -28.01 15.44 6.83
CA LEU A 119 -26.84 14.58 7.04
C LEU A 119 -26.74 13.48 5.97
N PHE A 120 -27.85 12.82 5.63
CA PHE A 120 -27.84 11.82 4.56
C PHE A 120 -27.57 12.41 3.18
N ASN A 121 -27.98 13.64 2.91
CA ASN A 121 -27.65 14.32 1.66
C ASN A 121 -26.14 14.53 1.52
N TYR A 122 -25.49 15.04 2.57
CA TYR A 122 -24.03 15.15 2.58
C TYR A 122 -23.33 13.79 2.46
N TYR A 123 -23.83 12.79 3.20
CA TYR A 123 -23.31 11.42 3.12
C TYR A 123 -23.41 10.84 1.70
N ASN A 124 -24.58 10.91 1.08
CA ASN A 124 -24.82 10.33 -0.25
C ASN A 124 -24.03 11.05 -1.35
N GLU A 125 -23.81 12.36 -1.20
CA GLU A 125 -23.05 13.14 -2.18
C GLU A 125 -21.54 12.88 -2.07
N TRP A 126 -21.00 12.81 -0.84
CA TRP A 126 -19.55 12.86 -0.61
C TRP A 126 -18.92 11.63 0.03
N LEU A 127 -19.70 10.85 0.79
CA LEU A 127 -19.17 9.83 1.71
C LEU A 127 -19.71 8.43 1.46
N GLN A 128 -20.63 8.21 0.52
CA GLN A 128 -21.14 6.89 0.18
C GLN A 128 -19.99 5.90 -0.14
N ASP A 129 -20.20 4.61 0.13
CA ASP A 129 -19.25 3.51 -0.15
C ASP A 129 -19.72 2.57 -1.26
N ASP A 130 -20.83 2.91 -1.92
CA ASP A 130 -21.30 2.28 -3.15
C ASP A 130 -20.98 3.18 -4.35
N ILE A 131 -20.07 2.72 -5.20
CA ILE A 131 -19.62 3.44 -6.41
C ILE A 131 -20.78 3.75 -7.35
N GLU A 132 -21.77 2.87 -7.44
CA GLU A 132 -22.93 3.07 -8.33
C GLU A 132 -23.89 4.12 -7.78
N ALA A 133 -23.91 4.31 -6.46
CA ALA A 133 -24.75 5.28 -5.77
C ALA A 133 -24.09 6.67 -5.61
N ILE A 134 -22.76 6.78 -5.74
CA ILE A 134 -22.05 8.06 -5.66
C ILE A 134 -22.32 8.90 -6.93
N LYS A 135 -22.98 10.05 -6.75
CA LYS A 135 -23.28 10.97 -7.86
C LYS A 135 -22.14 11.95 -8.14
N ASN A 136 -21.42 12.37 -7.10
CA ASN A 136 -20.34 13.32 -7.24
C ASN A 136 -19.10 12.66 -7.84
N LYS A 137 -18.61 13.19 -8.97
CA LYS A 137 -17.41 12.64 -9.63
C LYS A 137 -16.18 12.68 -8.71
N ALA A 138 -15.94 13.77 -8.00
CA ALA A 138 -14.79 13.87 -7.11
C ALA A 138 -14.89 12.88 -5.94
N ALA A 139 -16.07 12.71 -5.35
CA ALA A 139 -16.29 11.69 -4.31
C ALA A 139 -16.04 10.26 -4.84
N SER A 140 -16.52 9.96 -6.06
CA SER A 140 -16.31 8.65 -6.69
C SER A 140 -14.83 8.36 -6.91
N LEU A 141 -14.07 9.35 -7.42
CA LEU A 141 -12.63 9.24 -7.60
C LEU A 141 -11.88 9.08 -6.26
N MET A 142 -12.25 9.86 -5.24
CA MET A 142 -11.68 9.71 -3.89
C MET A 142 -11.93 8.32 -3.31
N PHE A 143 -13.13 7.78 -3.50
CA PHE A 143 -13.45 6.44 -3.01
C PHE A 143 -12.67 5.36 -3.78
N LYS A 144 -12.68 5.37 -5.12
CA LYS A 144 -11.89 4.42 -5.94
C LYS A 144 -10.40 4.48 -5.59
N TYR A 145 -9.87 5.67 -5.37
CA TYR A 145 -8.51 5.86 -4.88
C TYR A 145 -8.24 5.15 -3.55
N THR A 146 -9.17 5.23 -2.58
CA THR A 146 -9.01 4.51 -1.31
C THR A 146 -9.02 2.99 -1.46
N LEU A 147 -9.74 2.46 -2.45
CA LEU A 147 -9.74 1.03 -2.78
C LEU A 147 -8.39 0.60 -3.35
N VAL A 148 -7.88 1.28 -4.39
CA VAL A 148 -6.56 0.97 -4.96
C VAL A 148 -5.44 1.14 -3.93
N PHE A 149 -5.55 2.13 -3.05
CA PHE A 149 -4.60 2.31 -1.96
C PHE A 149 -4.55 1.07 -1.04
N GLN A 150 -5.71 0.47 -0.72
CA GLN A 150 -5.77 -0.78 0.06
C GLN A 150 -5.15 -1.96 -0.69
N ASP A 151 -5.35 -2.04 -2.00
CA ASP A 151 -4.79 -3.12 -2.81
C ASP A 151 -3.27 -3.01 -2.89
N VAL A 152 -2.72 -1.80 -2.99
CA VAL A 152 -1.26 -1.57 -2.92
C VAL A 152 -0.70 -2.00 -1.57
N ASP A 153 -1.33 -1.62 -0.45
CA ASP A 153 -0.92 -2.06 0.90
C ASP A 153 -0.95 -3.60 1.01
N ALA A 154 -1.99 -4.25 0.48
CA ALA A 154 -2.11 -5.71 0.50
C ALA A 154 -1.07 -6.42 -0.37
N VAL A 155 -0.85 -5.92 -1.59
CA VAL A 155 0.14 -6.48 -2.51
C VAL A 155 1.56 -6.32 -1.98
N LEU A 156 1.89 -5.17 -1.40
CA LEU A 156 3.20 -4.96 -0.78
C LEU A 156 3.47 -5.97 0.34
N SER A 157 2.47 -6.25 1.18
CA SER A 157 2.55 -7.28 2.21
C SER A 157 2.78 -8.67 1.59
N ASN A 158 2.01 -9.03 0.56
CA ASN A 158 2.13 -10.32 -0.12
C ASN A 158 3.50 -10.50 -0.81
N ILE A 159 4.02 -9.46 -1.46
CA ILE A 159 5.32 -9.55 -2.17
C ILE A 159 6.46 -9.75 -1.16
N ASN A 160 6.42 -9.12 0.02
CA ASN A 160 7.42 -9.38 1.06
C ASN A 160 7.45 -10.89 1.41
N LEU A 161 6.28 -11.51 1.61
CA LEU A 161 6.19 -12.95 1.89
C LEU A 161 6.74 -13.80 0.73
N GLU A 162 6.47 -13.41 -0.51
CA GLU A 162 6.96 -14.14 -1.68
C GLU A 162 8.48 -14.05 -1.84
N PHE A 163 9.09 -12.89 -1.55
CA PHE A 163 10.56 -12.76 -1.49
C PHE A 163 11.16 -13.54 -0.32
N GLU A 164 10.53 -13.51 0.86
CA GLU A 164 10.98 -14.29 2.04
C GLU A 164 10.87 -15.81 1.84
N SER A 165 9.92 -16.26 1.02
CA SER A 165 9.69 -17.69 0.76
C SER A 165 10.82 -18.38 -0.02
N ASN A 166 11.74 -17.62 -0.63
CA ASN A 166 12.81 -18.12 -1.51
C ASN A 166 12.34 -18.97 -2.70
N LYS A 167 11.05 -18.95 -3.08
CA LYS A 167 10.53 -19.74 -4.22
C LYS A 167 11.26 -19.41 -5.53
N PHE A 168 11.53 -18.13 -5.78
CA PHE A 168 12.29 -17.70 -6.95
C PHE A 168 13.67 -18.37 -7.02
N VAL A 169 14.38 -18.36 -5.88
CA VAL A 169 15.69 -18.99 -5.74
C VAL A 169 15.61 -20.51 -5.95
N GLN A 170 14.56 -21.16 -5.44
CA GLN A 170 14.34 -22.60 -5.68
C GLN A 170 14.16 -22.95 -7.16
N TYR A 171 13.46 -22.10 -7.92
CA TYR A 171 13.37 -22.28 -9.38
C TYR A 171 14.73 -22.13 -10.05
N LEU A 172 15.54 -21.14 -9.65
CA LEU A 172 16.90 -20.99 -10.16
C LEU A 172 17.80 -22.18 -9.82
N ILE A 173 17.68 -22.75 -8.61
CA ILE A 173 18.45 -23.95 -8.20
C ILE A 173 18.12 -25.12 -9.13
N THR A 174 16.83 -25.33 -9.42
CA THR A 174 16.38 -26.39 -10.33
C THR A 174 16.98 -26.25 -11.73
N ILE A 175 17.05 -25.01 -12.23
CA ILE A 175 17.65 -24.69 -13.52
C ILE A 175 19.17 -24.94 -13.48
N ASP A 176 19.86 -24.48 -12.42
CA ASP A 176 21.31 -24.64 -12.26
C ASP A 176 21.71 -26.11 -12.16
N ASP A 177 20.98 -26.89 -11.39
CA ASP A 177 21.19 -28.33 -11.23
C ASP A 177 21.16 -29.03 -12.58
N ARG A 178 20.15 -28.73 -13.39
CA ARG A 178 20.02 -29.28 -14.75
C ARG A 178 21.18 -28.86 -15.65
N LEU A 179 21.52 -27.57 -15.66
CA LEU A 179 22.60 -27.03 -16.49
C LEU A 179 23.98 -27.53 -16.07
N SER A 180 24.15 -27.89 -14.80
CA SER A 180 25.38 -28.43 -14.23
C SER A 180 25.50 -29.95 -14.40
N GLY A 181 24.56 -30.58 -15.13
CA GLY A 181 24.60 -32.00 -15.45
C GLY A 181 23.95 -32.92 -14.40
N LYS A 182 23.26 -32.38 -13.38
CA LYS A 182 22.46 -33.21 -12.47
C LYS A 182 21.20 -33.70 -13.18
N GLU A 183 20.71 -34.85 -12.72
CA GLU A 183 19.50 -35.46 -13.26
C GLU A 183 18.25 -34.69 -12.79
N VAL A 184 17.81 -33.76 -13.62
CA VAL A 184 16.51 -33.08 -13.51
C VAL A 184 15.73 -33.39 -14.79
N ASN A 185 14.50 -33.89 -14.66
CA ASN A 185 13.70 -34.21 -15.84
C ASN A 185 13.26 -32.92 -16.59
N LEU A 186 12.98 -33.05 -17.90
CA LEU A 186 12.63 -31.90 -18.74
C LEU A 186 11.36 -31.17 -18.29
N SER A 187 10.37 -31.88 -17.73
CA SER A 187 9.13 -31.26 -17.25
C SER A 187 9.38 -30.37 -16.03
N THR A 188 10.22 -30.83 -15.08
CA THR A 188 10.64 -30.06 -13.91
C THR A 188 11.43 -28.82 -14.31
N LEU A 189 12.34 -28.95 -15.29
CA LEU A 189 13.04 -27.79 -15.86
C LEU A 189 12.06 -26.79 -16.51
N GLN A 190 11.15 -27.29 -17.37
CA GLN A 190 10.15 -26.44 -18.05
C GLN A 190 9.32 -25.65 -17.03
N ASN A 191 8.82 -26.33 -15.99
CA ASN A 191 8.06 -25.71 -14.93
C ASN A 191 8.89 -24.66 -14.18
N ALA A 192 10.15 -24.94 -13.83
CA ALA A 192 11.01 -23.96 -13.18
C ALA A 192 11.23 -22.70 -14.05
N ILE A 193 11.47 -22.86 -15.36
CA ILE A 193 11.60 -21.75 -16.30
C ILE A 193 10.31 -20.91 -16.35
N ILE A 194 9.16 -21.56 -16.52
CA ILE A 194 7.86 -20.90 -16.58
C ILE A 194 7.56 -20.17 -15.28
N SER A 195 7.74 -20.84 -14.14
CA SER A 195 7.48 -20.27 -12.81
C SER A 195 8.40 -19.09 -12.50
N THR A 196 9.66 -19.11 -12.94
CA THR A 196 10.58 -17.98 -12.80
C THR A 196 10.04 -16.74 -13.52
N TYR A 197 9.59 -16.89 -14.77
CA TYR A 197 9.03 -15.77 -15.53
C TYR A 197 7.68 -15.29 -14.96
N LYS A 198 6.80 -16.23 -14.60
CA LYS A 198 5.51 -15.90 -13.95
C LYS A 198 5.69 -15.16 -12.64
N PHE A 199 6.69 -15.53 -11.84
CA PHE A 199 7.01 -14.81 -10.61
C PHE A 199 7.31 -13.34 -10.87
N LEU A 200 8.11 -13.03 -11.90
CA LEU A 200 8.44 -11.65 -12.26
C LEU A 200 7.21 -10.88 -12.75
N LEU A 201 6.38 -11.49 -13.60
CA LEU A 201 5.16 -10.86 -14.09
C LEU A 201 4.12 -10.62 -13.00
N ALA A 202 3.97 -11.56 -12.06
CA ALA A 202 2.97 -11.47 -11.01
C ALA A 202 3.33 -10.44 -9.92
N HIS A 203 4.62 -10.30 -9.59
CA HIS A 203 5.04 -9.51 -8.43
C HIS A 203 5.77 -8.21 -8.79
N ILE A 204 6.42 -8.14 -9.94
CA ILE A 204 7.30 -7.02 -10.29
C ILE A 204 6.64 -6.11 -11.32
N TRP A 205 6.46 -6.62 -12.54
CA TRP A 205 6.02 -5.83 -13.68
C TRP A 205 5.41 -6.70 -14.77
N ASN A 206 4.24 -6.29 -15.25
CA ASN A 206 3.59 -6.89 -16.40
C ASN A 206 3.16 -5.82 -17.42
N GLU A 207 3.84 -5.77 -18.57
CA GLU A 207 3.60 -4.77 -19.61
C GLU A 207 2.19 -4.81 -20.22
N ASN A 208 1.52 -5.98 -20.18
CA ASN A 208 0.21 -6.16 -20.79
C ASN A 208 -0.94 -5.68 -19.89
N HIS A 209 -0.70 -5.52 -18.59
CA HIS A 209 -1.71 -5.07 -17.62
C HIS A 209 -1.39 -3.69 -17.06
N VAL A 210 -0.86 -2.80 -17.90
CA VAL A 210 -0.55 -1.43 -17.51
C VAL A 210 -1.77 -0.53 -17.73
N THR A 211 -2.34 -0.04 -16.63
CA THR A 211 -3.41 0.95 -16.67
C THR A 211 -2.93 2.23 -17.36
N SER A 212 -3.78 2.85 -18.19
CA SER A 212 -3.51 4.14 -18.82
C SER A 212 -4.40 5.23 -18.23
N LEU A 213 -3.99 6.49 -18.31
CA LEU A 213 -4.79 7.61 -17.81
C LEU A 213 -6.15 7.72 -18.53
N GLN A 214 -6.23 7.30 -19.80
CA GLN A 214 -7.46 7.30 -20.57
C GLN A 214 -8.47 6.24 -20.11
N ASN A 215 -7.99 5.11 -19.59
CA ASN A 215 -8.82 3.95 -19.27
C ASN A 215 -9.01 3.72 -17.77
N ILE A 216 -8.37 4.52 -16.92
CA ILE A 216 -8.40 4.33 -15.47
C ILE A 216 -9.81 4.49 -14.89
N GLU A 217 -10.63 5.43 -15.37
CA GLU A 217 -12.02 5.59 -14.90
C GLU A 217 -12.89 4.38 -15.26
N ASN A 218 -12.54 3.67 -16.34
CA ASN A 218 -13.24 2.49 -16.85
C ASN A 218 -12.81 1.19 -16.15
N GLN A 219 -11.79 1.24 -15.27
CA GLN A 219 -11.40 0.07 -14.49
C GLN A 219 -12.54 -0.31 -13.55
N ASN A 220 -12.89 -1.60 -13.56
CA ASN A 220 -13.78 -2.14 -12.55
C ASN A 220 -13.00 -2.27 -11.24
N ILE A 221 -13.24 -1.33 -10.34
CA ILE A 221 -12.68 -1.29 -8.99
C ILE A 221 -13.90 -1.26 -8.08
N GLY A 222 -14.07 -2.31 -7.29
CA GLY A 222 -15.19 -2.45 -6.35
C GLY A 222 -14.68 -2.87 -4.97
N ALA A 223 -15.58 -2.96 -4.00
CA ALA A 223 -15.26 -3.50 -2.69
C ALA A 223 -14.91 -5.01 -2.75
N ASP A 224 -15.45 -5.73 -3.74
CA ASP A 224 -15.11 -7.14 -3.98
C ASP A 224 -13.77 -7.28 -4.72
N ARG A 225 -12.74 -7.63 -3.96
CA ARG A 225 -11.37 -7.87 -4.43
C ARG A 225 -11.25 -8.93 -5.52
N ASN A 226 -12.21 -9.86 -5.63
CA ASN A 226 -12.15 -10.92 -6.63
C ASN A 226 -12.61 -10.48 -8.03
N SER A 227 -13.09 -9.23 -8.16
CA SER A 227 -13.68 -8.70 -9.40
C SER A 227 -12.82 -7.60 -10.07
N HIS A 228 -11.65 -7.31 -9.51
CA HIS A 228 -10.77 -6.25 -10.00
C HIS A 228 -10.14 -6.64 -11.35
N SER A 229 -9.97 -5.65 -12.21
CA SER A 229 -9.43 -5.82 -13.57
C SER A 229 -7.97 -5.35 -13.72
N HIS A 230 -7.37 -4.84 -12.64
CA HIS A 230 -5.99 -4.34 -12.66
C HIS A 230 -4.93 -5.40 -12.35
N SER A 231 -3.67 -5.10 -12.66
CA SER A 231 -2.53 -5.97 -12.34
C SER A 231 -2.27 -6.02 -10.83
N HIS A 232 -1.72 -7.13 -10.32
CA HIS A 232 -1.17 -7.20 -8.95
C HIS A 232 0.36 -7.04 -8.89
N ALA A 233 1.01 -6.73 -10.01
CA ALA A 233 2.44 -6.42 -10.01
C ALA A 233 2.68 -5.07 -9.31
N LEU A 234 3.69 -5.00 -8.43
CA LEU A 234 3.93 -3.81 -7.61
C LEU A 234 4.02 -2.52 -8.43
N ILE A 235 4.79 -2.57 -9.52
CA ILE A 235 5.10 -1.38 -10.31
C ILE A 235 3.89 -0.97 -11.14
N ASN A 236 3.05 -1.91 -11.56
CA ASN A 236 1.77 -1.62 -12.20
C ASN A 236 0.83 -0.91 -11.21
N LEU A 237 0.65 -1.46 -10.00
CA LEU A 237 -0.29 -0.93 -9.00
C LEU A 237 0.13 0.42 -8.43
N THR A 238 1.42 0.58 -8.09
CA THR A 238 1.92 1.88 -7.60
C THR A 238 1.77 2.95 -8.67
N TYR A 239 2.07 2.62 -9.93
CA TYR A 239 1.81 3.53 -11.05
C TYR A 239 0.32 3.87 -11.19
N GLU A 240 -0.58 2.88 -11.11
CA GLU A 240 -2.02 3.09 -11.16
C GLU A 240 -2.51 4.00 -10.03
N LEU A 241 -2.03 3.80 -8.81
CA LEU A 241 -2.32 4.69 -7.68
C LEU A 241 -1.90 6.13 -7.97
N GLY A 242 -0.72 6.33 -8.57
CA GLY A 242 -0.26 7.64 -9.02
C GLY A 242 -1.12 8.26 -10.12
N LEU A 243 -1.75 7.46 -10.98
CA LEU A 243 -2.71 7.95 -11.97
C LEU A 243 -4.06 8.33 -11.33
N TRP A 244 -4.57 7.53 -10.39
CA TRP A 244 -5.80 7.86 -9.64
C TRP A 244 -5.65 9.18 -8.89
N GLN A 245 -4.50 9.37 -8.25
CA GLN A 245 -4.19 10.62 -7.57
C GLN A 245 -4.22 11.82 -8.54
N LYS A 246 -3.62 11.69 -9.74
CA LYS A 246 -3.67 12.73 -10.77
C LYS A 246 -5.10 13.06 -11.18
N GLN A 247 -5.96 12.04 -11.32
CA GLN A 247 -7.37 12.26 -11.66
C GLN A 247 -8.16 12.96 -10.56
N ILE A 248 -7.93 12.59 -9.30
CA ILE A 248 -8.55 13.29 -8.17
C ILE A 248 -8.23 14.79 -8.23
N TYR A 249 -6.96 15.15 -8.41
CA TYR A 249 -6.57 16.56 -8.48
C TYR A 249 -7.04 17.29 -9.74
N GLN A 250 -7.35 16.57 -10.81
CA GLN A 250 -8.00 17.15 -11.99
C GLN A 250 -9.50 17.37 -11.78
N ALA A 251 -10.14 16.58 -10.92
CA ALA A 251 -11.58 16.65 -10.65
C ALA A 251 -11.95 17.53 -9.46
N ILE A 252 -11.05 17.69 -8.48
CA ILE A 252 -11.21 18.59 -7.34
C ILE A 252 -10.71 19.98 -7.74
N ASP A 253 -11.63 20.81 -8.24
CA ASP A 253 -11.40 22.24 -8.46
C ASP A 253 -11.90 23.07 -7.27
N ASP A 254 -11.64 24.38 -7.31
CA ASP A 254 -12.09 25.31 -6.26
C ASP A 254 -13.60 25.24 -6.01
N ASN A 255 -14.40 24.94 -7.04
CA ASN A 255 -15.85 24.79 -6.90
C ASN A 255 -16.22 23.52 -6.12
N GLN A 256 -15.60 22.39 -6.44
CA GLN A 256 -15.81 21.14 -5.70
C GLN A 256 -15.37 21.27 -4.24
N ILE A 257 -14.24 21.94 -3.99
CA ILE A 257 -13.79 22.23 -2.62
C ILE A 257 -14.82 23.09 -1.89
N ASN A 258 -15.31 24.15 -2.51
CA ASN A 258 -16.31 25.04 -1.90
C ASN A 258 -17.64 24.34 -1.67
N ASN A 259 -18.09 23.48 -2.60
CA ASN A 259 -19.30 22.68 -2.43
C ASN A 259 -19.13 21.71 -1.25
N PHE A 260 -18.02 20.97 -1.18
CA PHE A 260 -17.71 20.09 -0.06
C PHE A 260 -17.76 20.81 1.29
N LYS A 261 -17.19 22.02 1.37
CA LYS A 261 -17.24 22.87 2.57
C LYS A 261 -18.66 23.27 2.93
N ASN A 262 -19.41 23.82 1.97
CA ASN A 262 -20.75 24.33 2.18
C ASN A 262 -21.72 23.22 2.58
N ASP A 263 -21.66 22.07 1.90
CA ASP A 263 -22.51 20.92 2.19
C ASP A 263 -22.22 20.36 3.59
N TYR A 264 -20.94 20.32 3.99
CA TYR A 264 -20.56 19.92 5.35
C TYR A 264 -21.08 20.90 6.41
N GLN A 265 -20.92 22.22 6.21
CA GLN A 265 -21.44 23.21 7.17
C GLN A 265 -22.96 23.12 7.30
N ASN A 266 -23.67 22.99 6.17
CA ASN A 266 -25.11 22.78 6.19
C ASN A 266 -25.48 21.50 6.96
N ALA A 267 -24.82 20.37 6.69
CA ALA A 267 -25.07 19.13 7.43
C ALA A 267 -24.77 19.27 8.94
N LYS A 268 -23.72 20.00 9.29
CA LYS A 268 -23.30 20.24 10.67
C LYS A 268 -24.32 21.03 11.48
N GLU A 269 -24.97 22.04 10.88
CA GLU A 269 -26.03 22.81 11.53
C GLU A 269 -27.24 21.95 11.93
N HIS A 270 -27.40 20.79 11.30
CA HIS A 270 -28.48 19.84 11.52
C HIS A 270 -28.09 18.68 12.45
N ILE A 271 -26.93 18.73 13.11
CA ILE A 271 -26.55 17.76 14.15
C ILE A 271 -27.16 18.24 15.48
N ILE A 272 -28.43 17.89 15.72
CA ILE A 272 -29.18 18.29 16.93
C ILE A 272 -29.10 17.21 18.00
N ASP A 273 -29.42 15.97 17.64
CA ASP A 273 -29.24 14.80 18.50
C ASP A 273 -27.79 14.29 18.39
N ASN A 274 -27.03 14.40 19.48
CA ASN A 274 -25.64 13.92 19.57
C ASN A 274 -25.32 13.41 20.98
N VAL A 275 -26.02 12.34 21.38
CA VAL A 275 -25.96 11.68 22.69
C VAL A 275 -24.55 11.23 23.05
N ASN A 276 -23.78 10.78 22.05
CA ASN A 276 -22.43 10.28 22.26
C ASN A 276 -21.34 11.35 22.10
N HIS A 277 -21.72 12.63 21.93
CA HIS A 277 -20.79 13.74 21.68
C HIS A 277 -19.78 13.43 20.55
N VAL A 278 -20.27 12.83 19.47
CA VAL A 278 -19.49 12.51 18.27
C VAL A 278 -18.94 13.80 17.67
N GLU A 279 -17.62 13.86 17.54
CA GLU A 279 -16.89 15.00 16.96
C GLU A 279 -16.52 14.67 15.50
N THR A 280 -16.88 15.52 14.54
CA THR A 280 -16.68 15.26 13.10
C THR A 280 -15.67 16.18 12.43
N ASP A 281 -15.41 17.36 13.01
CA ASP A 281 -14.59 18.41 12.42
C ASP A 281 -13.16 17.95 12.15
N ARG A 282 -12.56 17.21 13.08
CA ARG A 282 -11.19 16.70 12.92
C ARG A 282 -11.03 15.82 11.68
N GLN A 283 -12.00 14.96 11.40
CA GLN A 283 -11.96 14.09 10.21
C GLN A 283 -12.25 14.90 8.95
N TYR A 284 -13.24 15.80 9.00
CA TYR A 284 -13.55 16.71 7.90
C TYR A 284 -12.34 17.55 7.49
N GLU A 285 -11.68 18.22 8.43
CA GLU A 285 -10.45 19.00 8.20
C GLU A 285 -9.33 18.13 7.62
N GLY A 286 -9.27 16.86 8.04
CA GLY A 286 -8.31 15.89 7.53
C GLY A 286 -8.55 15.51 6.06
N VAL A 287 -9.81 15.41 5.63
CA VAL A 287 -10.18 15.20 4.22
C VAL A 287 -9.93 16.48 3.42
N LEU A 288 -10.41 17.61 3.93
CA LEU A 288 -10.28 18.92 3.29
C LEU A 288 -8.82 19.27 3.01
N LYS A 289 -7.92 19.03 3.97
CA LYS A 289 -6.48 19.26 3.80
C LYS A 289 -5.90 18.52 2.59
N VAL A 290 -6.42 17.33 2.25
CA VAL A 290 -5.94 16.58 1.08
C VAL A 290 -6.57 17.10 -0.21
N MET A 291 -7.84 17.50 -0.17
CA MET A 291 -8.52 18.16 -1.29
C MET A 291 -7.85 19.49 -1.66
N GLU A 292 -7.41 20.26 -0.64
CA GLU A 292 -6.70 21.53 -0.79
C GLU A 292 -5.18 21.37 -0.98
N TYR A 293 -4.66 20.14 -0.91
CA TYR A 293 -3.23 19.92 -0.97
C TYR A 293 -2.69 20.32 -2.34
N PRO A 294 -1.68 21.22 -2.41
CA PRO A 294 -1.25 21.79 -3.68
C PRO A 294 -0.64 20.73 -4.61
N ASN A 295 -0.70 21.04 -5.90
CA ASN A 295 -0.06 20.33 -7.03
C ASN A 295 1.47 20.10 -6.90
N ASP A 296 2.10 20.50 -5.78
CA ASP A 296 3.55 20.42 -5.50
C ASP A 296 4.06 19.01 -5.19
N ILE A 297 3.19 18.00 -5.18
CA ILE A 297 3.59 16.57 -5.07
C ILE A 297 4.34 16.08 -6.32
N LYS A 298 4.26 16.83 -7.43
CA LYS A 298 4.74 16.41 -8.76
C LYS A 298 6.16 15.85 -8.79
N ASP A 299 7.05 16.30 -7.91
CA ASP A 299 8.47 15.94 -8.01
C ASP A 299 8.98 15.02 -6.89
N LYS A 300 8.39 15.05 -5.68
CA LYS A 300 9.00 14.37 -4.52
C LYS A 300 8.51 12.93 -4.30
N TYR A 301 7.31 12.59 -4.80
CA TYR A 301 6.64 11.30 -4.54
C TYR A 301 5.89 10.77 -5.77
N ASN A 302 6.51 10.90 -6.94
CA ASN A 302 5.88 10.52 -8.20
C ASN A 302 5.81 8.98 -8.33
N LEU A 303 4.73 8.38 -7.84
CA LEU A 303 4.45 6.94 -8.04
C LEU A 303 4.35 6.57 -9.52
N ALA A 304 4.05 7.55 -10.37
CA ALA A 304 4.01 7.40 -11.81
C ALA A 304 5.34 7.71 -12.51
N ASN A 305 6.48 7.68 -11.77
CA ASN A 305 7.79 7.89 -12.36
C ASN A 305 8.08 6.81 -13.43
N PRO A 306 8.31 7.19 -14.70
CA PRO A 306 8.60 6.24 -15.76
C PRO A 306 9.88 5.42 -15.54
N ASP A 307 10.82 5.89 -14.71
CA ASP A 307 12.07 5.18 -14.42
C ASP A 307 11.82 3.82 -13.78
N PHE A 308 10.86 3.70 -12.86
CA PHE A 308 10.55 2.40 -12.24
C PHE A 308 10.07 1.39 -13.28
N LYS A 309 9.18 1.82 -14.18
CA LYS A 309 8.68 0.98 -15.29
C LYS A 309 9.80 0.59 -16.23
N ASN A 310 10.65 1.54 -16.59
CA ASN A 310 11.75 1.31 -17.52
C ASN A 310 12.74 0.30 -16.95
N LYS A 311 13.18 0.48 -15.69
CA LYS A 311 14.05 -0.46 -14.98
C LYS A 311 13.42 -1.85 -14.89
N ALA A 312 12.15 -1.94 -14.49
CA ALA A 312 11.45 -3.20 -14.35
C ALA A 312 11.32 -3.95 -15.69
N ASN A 313 10.90 -3.23 -16.73
CA ASN A 313 10.77 -3.80 -18.06
C ASN A 313 12.11 -4.30 -18.60
N GLN A 314 13.19 -3.57 -18.36
CA GLN A 314 14.54 -4.01 -18.70
C GLN A 314 14.90 -5.30 -17.97
N LEU A 315 14.70 -5.37 -16.66
CA LEU A 315 15.00 -6.57 -15.86
C LEU A 315 14.18 -7.78 -16.33
N VAL A 316 12.86 -7.64 -16.46
CA VAL A 316 11.97 -8.72 -16.95
C VAL A 316 12.43 -9.23 -18.32
N ASN A 317 12.81 -8.33 -19.23
CA ASN A 317 13.31 -8.71 -20.55
C ASN A 317 14.68 -9.41 -20.50
N ILE A 318 15.58 -9.01 -19.61
CA ILE A 318 16.86 -9.70 -19.40
C ILE A 318 16.59 -11.14 -18.93
N PHE A 319 15.75 -11.31 -17.91
CA PHE A 319 15.36 -12.64 -17.41
C PHE A 319 14.70 -13.48 -18.50
N LYS A 320 13.73 -12.93 -19.23
CA LYS A 320 13.05 -13.60 -20.34
C LYS A 320 14.05 -14.14 -21.37
N ASN A 321 14.98 -13.30 -21.80
CA ASN A 321 15.98 -13.65 -22.79
C ASN A 321 16.95 -14.73 -22.28
N ASP A 322 17.40 -14.62 -21.03
CA ASP A 322 18.30 -15.62 -20.46
C ASP A 322 17.58 -16.97 -20.21
N LEU A 323 16.31 -16.95 -19.80
CA LEU A 323 15.46 -18.15 -19.69
C LEU A 323 15.24 -18.82 -21.05
N LEU A 324 15.05 -18.05 -22.12
CA LEU A 324 14.95 -18.59 -23.48
C LEU A 324 16.26 -19.22 -23.96
N LYS A 325 17.42 -18.67 -23.57
CA LYS A 325 18.73 -19.31 -23.85
C LYS A 325 18.88 -20.65 -23.14
N VAL A 326 18.45 -20.75 -21.88
CA VAL A 326 18.38 -22.03 -21.16
C VAL A 326 17.49 -23.00 -21.93
N ALA A 327 16.28 -22.57 -22.30
CA ALA A 327 15.33 -23.40 -23.03
C ALA A 327 15.88 -23.91 -24.37
N ALA A 328 16.56 -23.04 -25.13
CA ALA A 328 17.23 -23.38 -26.38
C ALA A 328 18.32 -24.43 -26.19
N SER A 329 19.16 -24.26 -25.16
CA SER A 329 20.23 -25.23 -24.85
C SER A 329 19.72 -26.62 -24.47
N GLN A 330 18.44 -26.73 -24.08
CA GLN A 330 17.78 -27.96 -23.65
C GLN A 330 16.75 -28.46 -24.68
N GLY A 331 16.65 -27.83 -25.86
CA GLY A 331 15.75 -28.25 -26.93
C GLY A 331 14.26 -28.03 -26.65
N ILE A 332 13.90 -27.10 -25.76
CA ILE A 332 12.52 -26.84 -25.31
C ILE A 332 12.05 -25.39 -25.59
N GLU A 333 12.80 -24.64 -26.40
CA GLU A 333 12.55 -23.21 -26.63
C GLU A 333 11.14 -22.90 -27.15
N GLU A 334 10.65 -23.65 -28.13
CA GLU A 334 9.34 -23.38 -28.75
C GLU A 334 8.19 -23.49 -27.73
N ILE A 335 8.26 -24.50 -26.85
CA ILE A 335 7.29 -24.73 -25.78
C ILE A 335 7.33 -23.55 -24.79
N ILE A 336 8.52 -23.12 -24.38
CA ILE A 336 8.68 -22.01 -23.44
C ILE A 336 8.22 -20.69 -24.06
N ARG A 337 8.59 -20.41 -25.31
CA ARG A 337 8.20 -19.20 -26.04
C ARG A 337 6.68 -19.07 -26.14
N LYS A 338 6.00 -20.17 -26.53
CA LYS A 338 4.53 -20.21 -26.57
C LYS A 338 3.91 -19.92 -25.21
N ASN A 339 4.46 -20.48 -24.13
CA ASN A 339 3.97 -20.17 -22.77
C ASN A 339 4.18 -18.70 -22.43
N PHE A 340 5.36 -18.13 -22.70
CA PHE A 340 5.64 -16.72 -22.41
C PHE A 340 4.75 -15.75 -23.20
N ASP A 341 4.38 -16.12 -24.43
CA ASP A 341 3.49 -15.31 -25.27
C ASP A 341 2.01 -15.45 -24.88
N ASN A 342 1.60 -16.58 -24.29
CA ASN A 342 0.25 -16.78 -23.77
C ASN A 342 -0.02 -15.96 -22.49
N GLU A 343 1.00 -15.53 -21.76
CA GLU A 343 0.88 -14.61 -20.61
C GLU A 343 0.62 -13.15 -21.05
N LYS A 344 0.29 -12.92 -22.33
CA LYS A 344 -0.20 -11.64 -22.87
C LYS A 344 -1.72 -11.47 -22.81
N VAL A 345 -2.45 -12.47 -22.32
CA VAL A 345 -3.92 -12.52 -22.32
C VAL A 345 -4.48 -12.15 -20.96
#